data_AF-A0A3D5YRK8-F1
#
_entry.id   AF-A0A3D5YRK8-F1
#
_cell.length_a   1.000
_cell.length_b   1.000
_cell.length_c   1.000
_cell.angle_alpha   90.00
_cell.angle_beta   90.00
_cell.angle_gamma   90.00
#
_symmetry.space_group_name_H-M   'P 1'
#
loop_
_entity.id
_entity.type
_entity.pdbx_description
1 polymer ?
#
loop_
_entity_poly.entity_id
_entity_poly.type
_entity_poly.pdbx_seq_one_letter_code
_entity_poly.pdbx_strand_id
1 'polypeptide(L)'
;MRYSWRWFGPQDPVSIQDVRQTGATDIVSALHHLPNGAVWSVEEIKQRQHEVEWDAINNEATNLTWSIVESVPVHEDIKKQTGNYLEYIRNYQQTLRNLAECGIKIVIYNFMPIIDWTRTDLAYRLPNGVRALRFDYFEFAAFDLYILQRRAAELDYTTQEQIQARKVFDAMDEATKQRLIRNIIAGLPGAEESFTLEEFNAALEEYREINA
;
A
#
# COMPACT_ATOMS: atom_id res chain seq x y z
N MET A 1 8.95 1.06 -26.04
CA MET A 1 8.30 0.59 -24.80
C MET A 1 9.27 0.83 -23.67
N ARG A 2 8.86 1.41 -22.53
CA ARG A 2 9.70 1.50 -21.32
C ARG A 2 9.29 0.37 -20.39
N TYR A 3 10.26 -0.38 -19.88
CA TYR A 3 10.02 -1.46 -18.93
C TYR A 3 10.44 -0.97 -17.56
N SER A 4 9.50 -0.94 -16.64
CA SER A 4 9.73 -0.45 -15.29
C SER A 4 9.55 -1.53 -14.23
N TRP A 5 10.31 -1.43 -13.15
CA TRP A 5 10.22 -2.32 -12.00
C TRP A 5 9.98 -1.53 -10.71
N ARG A 6 9.08 -1.99 -9.85
CA ARG A 6 8.85 -1.37 -8.53
C ARG A 6 9.86 -1.90 -7.52
N TRP A 7 10.73 -1.01 -7.04
CA TRP A 7 11.79 -1.32 -6.08
C TRP A 7 11.60 -0.48 -4.81
N PHE A 8 11.51 -1.15 -3.66
CA PHE A 8 11.16 -0.52 -2.38
C PHE A 8 12.34 0.16 -1.68
N GLY A 9 13.54 0.12 -2.27
CA GLY A 9 14.76 0.72 -1.72
C GLY A 9 15.72 -0.33 -1.16
N PRO A 10 16.75 0.09 -0.42
CA PRO A 10 17.84 -0.80 0.02
C PRO A 10 17.43 -2.00 0.89
N GLN A 11 16.23 -1.97 1.47
CA GLN A 11 15.68 -3.06 2.29
C GLN A 11 14.82 -4.06 1.50
N ASP A 12 14.59 -3.80 0.20
CA ASP A 12 13.88 -4.73 -0.68
C ASP A 12 14.66 -6.05 -0.79
N PRO A 13 14.02 -7.22 -0.58
CA PRO A 13 14.68 -8.51 -0.79
C PRO A 13 15.11 -8.73 -2.25
N VAL A 14 14.52 -8.02 -3.22
CA VAL A 14 14.99 -7.95 -4.60
C VAL A 14 16.00 -6.81 -4.71
N SER A 15 17.26 -7.15 -4.97
CA SER A 15 18.32 -6.15 -5.06
C SER A 15 18.23 -5.36 -6.37
N ILE A 16 18.83 -4.16 -6.41
CA ILE A 16 18.88 -3.37 -7.66
C ILE A 16 19.67 -4.12 -8.76
N GLN A 17 20.62 -4.97 -8.37
CA GLN A 17 21.39 -5.83 -9.26
C GLN A 17 20.51 -6.93 -9.88
N ASP A 18 19.54 -7.47 -9.14
CA ASP A 18 18.56 -8.42 -9.68
C ASP A 18 17.66 -7.72 -10.70
N VAL A 19 17.16 -6.52 -10.37
CA VAL A 19 16.31 -5.73 -11.27
C VAL A 19 17.02 -5.44 -12.60
N ARG A 20 18.31 -5.11 -12.57
CA ARG A 20 19.13 -4.87 -13.79
C ARG A 20 19.12 -6.06 -14.75
N GLN A 21 19.00 -7.29 -14.24
CA GLN A 21 19.03 -8.51 -15.05
C GLN A 21 17.67 -8.82 -15.73
N THR A 22 16.59 -8.13 -15.33
CA THR A 22 15.24 -8.37 -15.84
C THR A 22 14.97 -7.72 -17.21
N GLY A 23 15.82 -6.79 -17.64
CA GLY A 23 15.60 -5.94 -18.82
C GLY A 23 14.80 -4.66 -18.54
N ALA A 24 14.48 -4.37 -17.27
CA ALA A 24 13.98 -3.07 -16.86
C ALA A 24 15.02 -1.97 -17.12
N THR A 25 14.55 -0.80 -17.54
CA THR A 25 15.35 0.42 -17.71
C THR A 25 14.95 1.51 -16.72
N ASP A 26 13.73 1.43 -16.22
CA ASP A 26 13.11 2.43 -15.37
C ASP A 26 12.77 1.82 -14.01
N ILE A 27 12.95 2.60 -12.94
CA ILE A 27 12.54 2.22 -11.59
C ILE A 27 11.31 3.03 -11.20
N VAL A 28 10.35 2.31 -10.59
CA VAL A 28 9.26 2.86 -9.80
C VAL A 28 9.67 2.73 -8.33
N SER A 29 9.70 3.84 -7.58
CA SER A 29 10.09 3.81 -6.16
C SER A 29 9.45 4.96 -5.37
N ALA A 30 9.59 4.96 -4.04
CA ALA A 30 9.12 6.01 -3.13
C ALA A 30 9.97 6.05 -1.85
N LEU A 31 9.95 7.17 -1.12
CA LEU A 31 10.74 7.35 0.10
C LEU A 31 9.98 6.83 1.35
N HIS A 32 9.81 5.51 1.43
CA HIS A 32 9.03 4.82 2.49
C HIS A 32 9.52 5.05 3.93
N HIS A 33 10.74 5.55 4.12
CA HIS A 33 11.27 5.88 5.45
C HIS A 33 10.84 7.27 5.94
N LEU A 34 10.25 8.11 5.08
CA LEU A 34 9.75 9.42 5.45
C LEU A 34 8.28 9.33 5.92
N PRO A 35 7.91 10.01 7.02
CA PRO A 35 6.52 10.00 7.49
C PRO A 35 5.52 10.55 6.46
N ASN A 36 4.28 10.05 6.51
CA ASN A 36 3.18 10.55 5.70
C ASN A 36 3.00 12.07 5.86
N GLY A 37 2.88 12.78 4.74
CA GLY A 37 2.71 14.24 4.74
C GLY A 37 3.98 15.06 4.97
N ALA A 38 5.15 14.43 5.18
CA ALA A 38 6.43 15.13 5.23
C ALA A 38 6.86 15.61 3.83
N VAL A 39 7.63 16.70 3.78
CA VAL A 39 8.27 17.17 2.54
C VAL A 39 9.44 16.25 2.21
N TRP A 40 9.48 15.73 1.00
CA TRP A 40 10.64 15.00 0.49
C TRP A 40 11.69 16.01 0.03
N SER A 41 12.82 16.10 0.74
CA SER A 41 13.89 17.03 0.38
C SER A 41 14.57 16.61 -0.94
N VAL A 42 15.19 17.58 -1.63
CA VAL A 42 15.99 17.29 -2.82
C VAL A 42 17.15 16.33 -2.50
N GLU A 43 17.70 16.41 -1.29
CA GLU A 43 18.77 15.54 -0.81
C GLU A 43 18.32 14.07 -0.72
N GLU A 44 17.18 13.81 -0.06
CA GLU A 44 16.61 12.46 0.07
C GLU A 44 16.25 11.85 -1.29
N ILE A 45 15.69 12.66 -2.20
CA ILE A 45 15.38 12.24 -3.56
C ILE A 45 16.67 11.86 -4.32
N LYS A 46 17.71 12.69 -4.23
CA LYS A 46 19.00 12.42 -4.88
C LYS A 46 19.71 11.21 -4.29
N GLN A 47 19.59 10.99 -2.98
CA GLN A 47 20.11 9.78 -2.35
C GLN A 47 19.46 8.54 -2.96
N ARG A 48 18.13 8.49 -3.06
CA ARG A 48 17.45 7.37 -3.72
C ARG A 48 17.80 7.23 -5.20
N GLN A 49 17.98 8.33 -5.93
CA GLN A 49 18.48 8.27 -7.31
C GLN A 49 19.85 7.60 -7.37
N HIS A 50 20.76 7.96 -6.47
CA HIS A 50 22.08 7.33 -6.40
C HIS A 50 22.00 5.84 -6.08
N GLU A 51 21.15 5.44 -5.13
CA GLU A 51 20.90 4.02 -4.80
C GLU A 51 20.37 3.21 -5.98
N VAL A 52 19.62 3.84 -6.90
CA VAL A 52 19.12 3.21 -8.13
C VAL A 52 20.18 3.18 -9.23
N GLU A 53 20.91 4.27 -9.41
CA GLU A 53 21.81 4.49 -10.56
C GLU A 53 23.21 3.89 -10.35
N TRP A 54 23.59 3.57 -9.11
CA TRP A 54 24.92 3.09 -8.75
C TRP A 54 24.90 1.73 -8.03
N ASP A 55 25.65 0.76 -8.56
CA ASP A 55 25.90 -0.51 -7.91
C ASP A 55 27.11 -0.37 -6.99
N ALA A 56 26.87 -0.24 -5.69
CA ALA A 56 27.93 -0.10 -4.69
C ALA A 56 28.82 -1.36 -4.54
N ILE A 57 28.34 -2.54 -4.94
CA ILE A 57 29.10 -3.80 -4.83
C ILE A 57 30.13 -3.88 -5.95
N ASN A 58 29.71 -3.60 -7.18
CA ASN A 58 30.56 -3.70 -8.37
C ASN A 58 31.23 -2.36 -8.74
N ASN A 59 30.86 -1.27 -8.06
CA ASN A 59 31.38 0.08 -8.27
C ASN A 59 31.20 0.56 -9.73
N GLU A 60 29.99 0.38 -10.25
CA GLU A 60 29.61 0.73 -11.62
C GLU A 60 28.17 1.27 -11.70
N ALA A 61 27.84 1.92 -12.82
CA ALA A 61 26.47 2.37 -13.07
C ALA A 61 25.53 1.18 -13.35
N THR A 62 24.31 1.23 -12.81
CA THR A 62 23.29 0.20 -13.06
C THR A 62 22.64 0.34 -14.45
N ASN A 63 22.73 1.52 -15.06
CA ASN A 63 21.95 1.96 -16.23
C ASN A 63 20.42 1.95 -16.01
N LEU A 64 19.98 1.84 -14.76
CA LEU A 64 18.59 2.05 -14.36
C LEU A 64 18.40 3.54 -14.04
N THR A 65 17.18 4.04 -14.19
CA THR A 65 16.84 5.42 -13.81
C THR A 65 15.57 5.41 -12.99
N TRP A 66 15.57 6.10 -11.85
CA TRP A 66 14.34 6.34 -11.12
C TRP A 66 13.52 7.40 -11.86
N SER A 67 12.43 6.96 -12.50
CA SER A 67 11.63 7.81 -13.40
C SER A 67 10.17 7.96 -12.99
N ILE A 68 9.68 7.09 -12.10
CA ILE A 68 8.30 7.05 -11.65
C ILE A 68 8.25 6.96 -10.12
N VAL A 69 7.42 7.78 -9.49
CA VAL A 69 7.12 7.68 -8.06
C VAL A 69 5.85 6.86 -7.83
N GLU A 70 5.90 5.85 -6.95
CA GLU A 70 4.72 5.11 -6.49
C GLU A 70 4.89 4.73 -5.00
N SER A 71 4.44 5.57 -4.06
CA SER A 71 3.66 6.81 -4.24
C SER A 71 4.16 7.98 -3.39
N VAL A 72 3.71 9.20 -3.68
CA VAL A 72 3.70 10.26 -2.66
C VAL A 72 2.38 10.09 -1.89
N PRO A 73 2.41 9.70 -0.60
CA PRO A 73 1.22 9.36 0.16
C PRO A 73 0.34 10.60 0.40
N VAL A 74 -0.96 10.45 0.17
CA VAL A 74 -1.95 11.47 0.53
C VAL A 74 -2.36 11.23 1.97
N HIS A 75 -2.06 12.18 2.85
CA HIS A 75 -2.33 12.08 4.28
C HIS A 75 -3.84 11.97 4.58
N GLU A 76 -4.24 11.19 5.59
CA GLU A 76 -5.65 10.97 5.98
C GLU A 76 -6.41 12.27 6.29
N ASP A 77 -5.77 13.24 6.96
CA ASP A 77 -6.35 14.59 7.14
C ASP A 77 -6.78 15.25 5.83
N ILE A 78 -6.04 15.04 4.72
CA ILE A 78 -6.43 15.54 3.39
C ILE A 78 -7.70 14.82 2.93
N LYS A 79 -7.75 13.49 3.06
CA LYS A 79 -8.90 12.68 2.63
C LYS A 79 -10.17 13.03 3.41
N LYS A 80 -10.03 13.35 4.69
CA LYS A 80 -11.14 13.73 5.59
C LYS A 80 -11.46 15.22 5.61
N GLN A 81 -10.58 16.06 5.05
CA GLN A 81 -10.63 17.52 5.19
C GLN A 81 -10.67 17.99 6.67
N THR A 82 -9.88 17.34 7.52
CA THR A 82 -9.79 17.62 8.97
C THR A 82 -8.36 18.01 9.39
N GLY A 83 -8.18 18.42 10.64
CA GLY A 83 -6.85 18.62 11.22
C GLY A 83 -5.97 19.58 10.42
N ASN A 84 -4.76 19.14 10.08
CA ASN A 84 -3.73 19.95 9.44
C ASN A 84 -3.72 19.80 7.90
N TYR A 85 -4.83 19.42 7.28
CA TYR A 85 -4.90 19.12 5.85
C TYR A 85 -4.32 20.22 4.93
N LEU A 86 -4.48 21.50 5.27
CA LEU A 86 -3.90 22.61 4.50
C LEU A 86 -2.37 22.61 4.52
N GLU A 87 -1.76 22.21 5.63
CA GLU A 87 -0.31 22.04 5.73
C GLU A 87 0.15 20.85 4.91
N TYR A 88 -0.51 19.70 5.03
CA TYR A 88 -0.17 18.53 4.25
C TYR A 88 -0.32 18.76 2.74
N ILE A 89 -1.30 19.56 2.30
CA ILE A 89 -1.42 19.99 0.89
C ILE A 89 -0.18 20.82 0.48
N ARG A 90 0.28 21.77 1.31
CA ARG A 90 1.48 22.55 1.00
C ARG A 90 2.72 21.67 0.95
N ASN A 91 2.84 20.70 1.85
CA ASN A 91 3.96 19.77 1.87
C ASN A 91 3.95 18.87 0.62
N TYR A 92 2.79 18.34 0.24
CA TYR A 92 2.61 17.55 -0.97
C TYR A 92 3.04 18.35 -2.21
N GLN A 93 2.58 19.60 -2.34
CA GLN A 93 3.01 20.49 -3.42
C GLN A 93 4.52 20.71 -3.44
N GLN A 94 5.15 20.89 -2.28
CA GLN A 94 6.59 21.07 -2.19
C GLN A 94 7.36 19.81 -2.61
N THR A 95 6.90 18.63 -2.19
CA THR A 95 7.43 17.34 -2.65
C THR A 95 7.36 17.23 -4.18
N LEU A 96 6.23 17.59 -4.80
CA LEU A 96 6.11 17.57 -6.27
C LEU A 96 7.09 18.53 -6.97
N ARG A 97 7.34 19.72 -6.40
CA ARG A 97 8.35 20.65 -6.92
C ARG A 97 9.77 20.08 -6.82
N ASN A 98 10.12 19.48 -5.67
CA ASN A 98 11.42 18.88 -5.45
C ASN A 98 11.66 17.66 -6.38
N LEU A 99 10.64 16.82 -6.58
CA LEU A 99 10.68 15.73 -7.55
C LEU A 99 10.92 16.24 -8.98
N ALA A 100 10.22 17.30 -9.37
CA ALA A 100 10.39 17.92 -10.69
C ALA A 100 11.80 18.53 -10.88
N GLU A 101 12.38 19.13 -9.82
CA GLU A 101 13.76 19.63 -9.81
C GLU A 101 14.77 18.48 -10.01
N CYS A 102 14.52 17.33 -9.39
CA CYS A 102 15.31 16.10 -9.59
C CYS A 102 15.02 15.37 -10.91
N GLY A 103 14.14 15.92 -11.77
CA GLY A 103 13.84 15.37 -13.09
C GLY A 103 12.74 14.29 -13.13
N ILE A 104 12.12 13.96 -12.00
CA ILE A 104 11.05 12.97 -11.90
C ILE A 104 9.70 13.66 -12.15
N LYS A 105 8.96 13.18 -13.16
CA LYS A 105 7.75 13.86 -13.68
C LYS A 105 6.49 12.99 -13.67
N ILE A 106 6.59 11.73 -13.24
CA ILE A 106 5.47 10.81 -13.16
C ILE A 106 5.31 10.43 -11.69
N VAL A 107 4.16 10.77 -11.13
CA VAL A 107 3.82 10.47 -9.73
C VAL A 107 2.48 9.73 -9.73
N ILE A 108 2.53 8.47 -9.31
CA ILE A 108 1.38 7.61 -9.07
C ILE A 108 0.96 7.81 -7.60
N TYR A 109 -0.34 7.96 -7.37
CA TYR A 109 -0.94 8.09 -6.04
C TYR A 109 -2.31 7.41 -6.02
N ASN A 110 -2.86 7.22 -4.82
CA ASN A 110 -4.24 6.78 -4.62
C ASN A 110 -4.96 7.69 -3.62
N PHE A 111 -6.28 7.56 -3.56
CA PHE A 111 -7.13 8.27 -2.59
C PHE A 111 -8.03 7.28 -1.85
N MET A 112 -7.51 6.08 -1.58
CA MET A 112 -8.25 5.06 -0.83
C MET A 112 -8.21 5.40 0.66
N PRO A 113 -9.36 5.55 1.33
CA PRO A 113 -9.41 5.92 2.75
C PRO A 113 -9.03 4.74 3.64
N ILE A 114 -8.20 4.99 4.67
CA ILE A 114 -7.79 4.05 5.73
C ILE A 114 -6.94 2.86 5.24
N ILE A 115 -7.43 2.09 4.28
CA ILE A 115 -6.78 0.90 3.73
C ILE A 115 -6.46 1.07 2.27
N ASP A 116 -5.24 0.70 1.91
CA ASP A 116 -4.81 0.53 0.53
C ASP A 116 -5.37 -0.79 -0.04
N TRP A 117 -4.88 -1.23 -1.19
CA TRP A 117 -5.30 -2.46 -1.86
C TRP A 117 -5.40 -3.67 -0.90
N THR A 118 -6.55 -4.34 -0.88
CA THR A 118 -6.88 -5.39 0.11
C THR A 118 -6.88 -6.79 -0.48
N ARG A 119 -6.40 -7.80 0.26
CA ARG A 119 -6.47 -9.23 -0.09
C ARG A 119 -6.82 -10.06 1.15
N THR A 120 -7.52 -11.18 0.97
CA THR A 120 -7.88 -12.08 2.08
C THR A 120 -6.87 -13.23 2.22
N ASP A 121 -6.19 -13.59 1.14
CA ASP A 121 -5.13 -14.61 1.13
C ASP A 121 -3.90 -14.14 0.33
N LEU A 122 -2.73 -14.16 0.97
CA LEU A 122 -1.45 -13.73 0.39
C LEU A 122 -0.62 -14.90 -0.15
N ALA A 123 -1.08 -16.13 0.01
CA ALA A 123 -0.34 -17.34 -0.35
C ALA A 123 -1.26 -18.41 -0.96
N TYR A 124 -2.32 -17.99 -1.66
CA TYR A 124 -3.28 -18.91 -2.28
C TYR A 124 -2.60 -19.82 -3.30
N ARG A 125 -2.71 -21.14 -3.12
CA ARG A 125 -2.00 -22.11 -3.97
C ARG A 125 -2.84 -22.47 -5.19
N LEU A 126 -2.29 -22.21 -6.38
CA LEU A 126 -2.89 -22.59 -7.66
C LEU A 126 -2.66 -24.08 -7.97
N PRO A 127 -3.44 -24.69 -8.90
CA PRO A 127 -3.29 -26.10 -9.28
C PRO A 127 -1.89 -26.47 -9.80
N ASN A 128 -1.18 -25.52 -10.41
CA ASN A 128 0.21 -25.71 -10.87
C ASN A 128 1.26 -25.57 -9.75
N GLY A 129 0.83 -25.32 -8.51
CA GLY A 129 1.68 -25.29 -7.32
C GLY A 129 2.27 -23.92 -6.97
N VAL A 130 2.11 -22.90 -7.81
CA VAL A 130 2.55 -21.52 -7.51
C VAL A 130 1.59 -20.84 -6.53
N ARG A 131 2.05 -19.77 -5.89
CA ARG A 131 1.24 -18.94 -4.99
C ARG A 131 0.77 -17.68 -5.70
N ALA A 132 -0.44 -17.23 -5.38
CA ALA A 132 -1.03 -16.00 -5.86
C ALA A 132 -1.70 -15.24 -4.70
N LEU A 133 -1.91 -13.95 -4.92
CA LEU A 133 -2.78 -13.15 -4.05
C LEU A 133 -4.24 -13.39 -4.44
N ARG A 134 -5.12 -13.51 -3.46
CA ARG A 134 -6.55 -13.74 -3.67
C ARG A 134 -7.38 -12.83 -2.77
N PHE A 135 -8.49 -12.36 -3.33
CA PHE A 135 -9.57 -11.75 -2.57
C PHE A 135 -10.76 -12.71 -2.65
N ASP A 136 -11.15 -13.27 -1.51
CA ASP A 136 -12.38 -14.04 -1.36
C ASP A 136 -13.45 -13.17 -0.72
N TYR A 137 -14.53 -12.95 -1.47
CA TYR A 137 -15.63 -12.11 -1.03
C TYR A 137 -16.28 -12.60 0.28
N PHE A 138 -16.42 -13.91 0.48
CA PHE A 138 -17.07 -14.45 1.68
C PHE A 138 -16.12 -14.53 2.87
N GLU A 139 -14.81 -14.63 2.65
CA GLU A 139 -13.84 -14.40 3.75
C GLU A 139 -13.86 -12.95 4.18
N PHE A 140 -13.91 -11.99 3.24
CA PHE A 140 -14.01 -10.58 3.58
C PHE A 140 -15.33 -10.24 4.30
N ALA A 141 -16.46 -10.76 3.82
CA ALA A 141 -17.75 -10.60 4.50
C ALA A 141 -17.75 -11.24 5.90
N ALA A 142 -17.10 -12.40 6.07
CA ALA A 142 -16.94 -13.02 7.39
C ALA A 142 -16.08 -12.17 8.33
N PHE A 143 -15.02 -11.54 7.81
CA PHE A 143 -14.23 -10.57 8.55
C PHE A 143 -15.09 -9.38 8.98
N ASP A 144 -15.76 -8.72 8.05
CA ASP A 144 -16.52 -7.50 8.32
C ASP A 144 -17.67 -7.73 9.31
N LEU A 145 -18.46 -8.79 9.10
CA LEU A 145 -19.67 -9.09 9.89
C LEU A 145 -19.37 -9.72 11.27
N TYR A 146 -18.35 -10.58 11.38
CA TYR A 146 -18.19 -11.45 12.56
C TYR A 146 -16.86 -11.30 13.28
N ILE A 147 -15.84 -10.73 12.63
CA ILE A 147 -14.54 -10.46 13.25
C ILE A 147 -14.44 -8.98 13.64
N LEU A 148 -14.48 -8.08 12.66
CA LEU A 148 -14.50 -6.64 12.85
C LEU A 148 -15.81 -6.19 13.50
N GLN A 149 -16.92 -6.82 13.12
CA GLN A 149 -18.26 -6.45 13.55
C GLN A 149 -18.51 -4.95 13.31
N ARG A 150 -18.18 -4.49 12.10
CA ARG A 150 -18.37 -3.10 11.72
C ARG A 150 -19.83 -2.73 11.88
N ARG A 151 -20.08 -1.55 12.44
CA ARG A 151 -21.44 -1.08 12.73
C ARG A 151 -22.27 -1.06 11.45
N ALA A 152 -23.45 -1.67 11.52
CA ALA A 152 -24.42 -1.74 10.41
C ALA A 152 -23.89 -2.44 9.15
N ALA A 153 -22.83 -3.25 9.25
CA ALA A 153 -22.27 -4.00 8.13
C ALA A 153 -23.30 -4.90 7.46
N GLU A 154 -24.29 -5.41 8.21
CA GLU A 154 -25.38 -6.24 7.68
C GLU A 154 -26.21 -5.55 6.59
N LEU A 155 -26.19 -4.21 6.50
CA LEU A 155 -26.88 -3.46 5.46
C LEU A 155 -26.19 -3.56 4.09
N ASP A 156 -24.90 -3.87 4.08
CA ASP A 156 -24.08 -3.97 2.86
C ASP A 156 -24.10 -5.38 2.25
N TYR A 157 -24.76 -6.34 2.92
CA TYR A 157 -24.85 -7.74 2.48
C TYR A 157 -26.29 -8.24 2.44
N THR A 158 -26.64 -8.97 1.39
CA THR A 158 -27.91 -9.70 1.30
C THR A 158 -27.98 -10.81 2.36
N THR A 159 -29.20 -11.24 2.70
CA THR A 159 -29.40 -12.35 3.65
C THR A 159 -28.67 -13.63 3.23
N GLN A 160 -28.57 -13.92 1.92
CA GLN A 160 -27.84 -15.10 1.45
C GLN A 160 -26.33 -14.97 1.65
N GLU A 161 -25.78 -13.77 1.43
CA GLU A 161 -24.36 -13.50 1.66
C GLU A 161 -24.01 -13.57 3.15
N GLN A 162 -24.88 -13.05 4.03
CA GLN A 162 -24.71 -13.19 5.47
C GLN A 162 -24.70 -14.66 5.91
N ILE A 163 -25.63 -15.49 5.39
CA ILE A 163 -25.65 -16.94 5.67
C ILE A 163 -24.35 -17.60 5.20
N GLN A 164 -23.85 -17.24 4.00
CA GLN A 164 -22.64 -17.83 3.46
C GLN A 164 -21.38 -17.38 4.22
N ALA A 165 -21.28 -16.09 4.54
CA ALA A 165 -20.22 -15.53 5.38
C ALA A 165 -20.21 -16.20 6.76
N ARG A 166 -21.38 -16.47 7.35
CA ARG A 166 -21.48 -17.17 8.64
C ARG A 166 -20.92 -18.57 8.57
N LYS A 167 -21.25 -19.34 7.52
CA LYS A 167 -20.69 -20.68 7.30
C LYS A 167 -19.17 -20.64 7.15
N VAL A 168 -18.65 -19.64 6.44
CA VAL A 168 -17.20 -19.44 6.28
C VAL A 168 -16.57 -19.13 7.64
N PHE A 169 -17.13 -18.21 8.42
CA PHE A 169 -16.63 -17.86 9.75
C PHE A 169 -16.65 -19.05 10.74
N ASP A 170 -17.76 -19.80 10.78
CA ASP A 170 -17.92 -20.94 11.70
C ASP A 170 -16.95 -22.09 11.35
N ALA A 171 -16.46 -22.15 10.11
CA ALA A 171 -15.47 -23.13 9.68
C ALA A 171 -14.01 -22.68 9.93
N MET A 172 -13.77 -21.41 10.29
CA MET A 172 -12.42 -20.91 10.57
C MET A 172 -11.96 -21.30 11.98
N ASP A 173 -10.77 -21.86 12.07
CA ASP A 173 -10.05 -21.95 13.33
C ASP A 173 -9.43 -20.59 13.72
N GLU A 174 -8.94 -20.49 14.95
CA GLU A 174 -8.37 -19.24 15.46
C GLU A 174 -7.15 -18.79 14.65
N ALA A 175 -6.31 -19.73 14.20
CA ALA A 175 -5.17 -19.42 13.37
C ALA A 175 -5.57 -18.79 12.02
N THR A 176 -6.65 -19.27 11.41
CA THR A 176 -7.21 -18.73 10.17
C THR A 176 -7.82 -17.35 10.38
N LYS A 177 -8.56 -17.13 11.48
CA LYS A 177 -9.09 -15.81 11.83
C LYS A 177 -7.96 -14.79 11.99
N GLN A 178 -6.94 -15.12 12.78
CA GLN A 178 -5.78 -14.25 13.00
C GLN A 178 -4.99 -13.99 11.71
N ARG A 179 -4.91 -14.96 10.80
CA ARG A 179 -4.30 -14.76 9.47
C ARG A 179 -5.13 -13.80 8.63
N LEU A 180 -6.44 -13.99 8.56
CA LEU A 180 -7.35 -13.13 7.79
C LEU A 180 -7.30 -11.68 8.28
N ILE A 181 -7.32 -11.49 9.62
CA ILE A 181 -7.12 -10.19 10.25
C ILE A 181 -5.82 -9.56 9.72
N ARG A 182 -4.67 -10.21 9.94
CA ARG A 182 -3.38 -9.66 9.48
C ARG A 182 -3.36 -9.34 7.99
N ASN A 183 -3.94 -10.18 7.14
CA ASN A 183 -3.94 -9.95 5.70
C ASN A 183 -4.75 -8.70 5.30
N ILE A 184 -5.81 -8.37 6.04
CA ILE A 184 -6.68 -7.21 5.74
C ILE A 184 -6.15 -5.92 6.37
N ILE A 185 -5.73 -5.95 7.65
CA ILE A 185 -5.41 -4.71 8.41
C ILE A 185 -3.92 -4.36 8.50
N ALA A 186 -2.98 -5.28 8.21
CA ALA A 186 -1.55 -4.99 8.40
C ALA A 186 -0.89 -4.20 7.24
N GLY A 187 -1.66 -3.87 6.20
CA GLY A 187 -1.13 -3.27 4.98
C GLY A 187 -0.34 -4.28 4.13
N LEU A 188 -0.40 -4.14 2.81
CA LEU A 188 0.37 -4.95 1.88
C LEU A 188 1.56 -4.15 1.34
N PRO A 189 2.62 -4.75 0.74
CA PRO A 189 3.85 -4.03 0.40
C PRO A 189 3.61 -2.71 -0.37
N GLY A 190 4.04 -1.59 0.23
CA GLY A 190 3.78 -0.24 -0.28
C GLY A 190 2.52 0.44 0.28
N ALA A 191 1.80 -0.21 1.20
CA ALA A 191 0.87 0.44 2.12
C ALA A 191 1.65 1.05 3.28
N GLU A 192 1.27 2.27 3.67
CA GLU A 192 2.03 3.09 4.63
C GLU A 192 1.42 3.10 6.04
N GLU A 193 0.31 2.37 6.26
CA GLU A 193 -0.42 2.33 7.54
C GLU A 193 -0.68 0.87 7.97
N SER A 194 -0.50 0.59 9.26
CA SER A 194 -0.86 -0.70 9.87
C SER A 194 -1.68 -0.44 11.14
N PHE A 195 -2.71 -1.26 11.34
CA PHE A 195 -3.69 -1.05 12.41
C PHE A 195 -3.85 -2.31 13.27
N THR A 196 -4.19 -2.12 14.54
CA THR A 196 -4.95 -3.11 15.31
C THR A 196 -6.42 -3.11 14.87
N LEU A 197 -7.18 -4.12 15.29
CA LEU A 197 -8.59 -4.23 14.94
C LEU A 197 -9.43 -3.08 15.52
N GLU A 198 -9.10 -2.69 16.75
CA GLU A 198 -9.71 -1.57 17.46
C GLU A 198 -9.39 -0.23 16.80
N GLU A 199 -8.12 0.01 16.44
CA GLU A 199 -7.71 1.23 15.73
C GLU A 199 -8.35 1.30 14.34
N PHE A 200 -8.46 0.17 13.63
CA PHE A 200 -9.10 0.12 12.32
C PHE A 200 -10.58 0.47 12.41
N ASN A 201 -11.30 -0.06 13.40
CA ASN A 201 -12.72 0.25 13.60
C ASN A 201 -12.93 1.72 14.02
N ALA A 202 -12.01 2.27 14.85
CA ALA A 202 -12.04 3.69 15.20
C ALA A 202 -11.80 4.59 13.98
N ALA A 203 -10.84 4.23 13.11
CA ALA A 203 -10.56 4.97 11.88
C ALA A 203 -11.76 4.96 10.92
N LEU A 204 -12.49 3.83 10.81
CA LEU A 204 -13.73 3.75 10.02
C LEU A 204 -14.81 4.72 10.52
N GLU A 205 -14.96 4.88 11.83
CA GLU A 205 -15.95 5.79 12.41
C GLU A 205 -15.65 7.26 12.10
N GLU A 206 -14.38 7.64 11.89
CA GLU A 206 -14.01 8.99 11.48
C GLU A 206 -14.52 9.37 10.09
N TYR A 207 -14.80 8.38 9.24
CA TYR A 207 -15.37 8.58 7.91
C TYR A 207 -16.89 8.58 7.87
N ARG A 208 -17.58 8.40 9.01
CA ARG A 208 -19.04 8.20 9.05
C ARG A 208 -19.86 9.32 8.39
N GLU A 209 -19.44 10.57 8.57
CA GLU A 209 -20.14 11.74 8.03
C GLU A 209 -19.66 12.13 6.61
N ILE A 210 -18.71 11.38 6.05
CA ILE A 210 -18.15 11.60 4.72
C ILE A 210 -18.88 10.68 3.76
N ASN A 211 -19.75 11.26 2.93
CA ASN A 211 -20.49 10.53 1.90
C ASN A 211 -19.75 10.52 0.55
N ALA A 212 -20.17 9.59 -0.31
CA ALA A 212 -19.67 9.43 -1.68
C ALA A 212 -20.23 10.47 -2.66
#